data_AF-M5F0Z2-F1
#
_entry.id   AF-M5F0Z2-F1
#
_cell.length_a   1.000
_cell.length_b   1.000
_cell.length_c   1.000
_cell.angle_alpha   90.00
_cell.angle_beta   90.00
_cell.angle_gamma   90.00
#
_symmetry.space_group_name_H-M   'P 1'
#
loop_
_entity.id
_entity.type
_entity.pdbx_description
1 polymer ?
#
loop_
_entity_poly.entity_id
_entity_poly.type
_entity_poly.pdbx_seq_one_letter_code
_entity_poly.pdbx_strand_id
1 'polypeptide(L)'
;MGGRLLAMANAKALADRLGYRFGFTWKAIGDKEFHVIDGVEKIFSADFIEKYWLGEKIKRSDFAILEKTAFTRSSLDAAATKRNFRGWICNEFRILEAFRDEGAETIRRSETLRGFGFSANVKQALDAADKCRFPGPMAALHLRSGDIVRGKYRSSLDFADKVVPSTLAKSIVSELSSKGLSTLLIGEDRATLEYLRSETGALLTDDFGAREFEDTTLKAFFEMRLMARCQKIYAGSSVFATVASVMGDIPSITTTTLFDSSRAAEIILGELEGHQSDYHPFEAAFGYQAAFLNLEDRISSARAREILEKAHGLDPENDVYALKIAASYFRENDYRSGEAILKSLMTREFLVSAEMPLRAMRVLTVRLWRGHVMSKDFESFFAAARAGFPYAAACSAHILHRASGELKPALRMIAQSLRTEPTNTLFKKIRGSIRPITSPKSGLLPKARSGLWKAGIRI
;
A
#
# COMPACT_ATOMS: atom_id res chain seq x y z
N MET A 1 3.36 1.37 13.04
CA MET A 1 4.03 2.42 13.85
C MET A 1 4.26 3.73 13.08
N GLY A 2 5.06 3.74 12.01
CA GLY A 2 5.54 4.99 11.36
C GLY A 2 4.47 6.03 10.97
N GLY A 3 3.31 5.59 10.47
CA GLY A 3 2.23 6.52 10.09
C GLY A 3 1.68 7.33 11.27
N ARG A 4 1.68 6.74 12.47
CA ARG A 4 1.28 7.45 13.69
C ARG A 4 2.33 8.49 14.10
N LEU A 5 3.62 8.15 14.01
CA LEU A 5 4.71 9.08 14.30
C LEU A 5 4.67 10.29 13.37
N LEU A 6 4.46 10.09 12.06
CA LEU A 6 4.31 11.21 11.12
C LEU A 6 3.09 12.08 11.41
N ALA A 7 1.93 11.45 11.66
CA ALA A 7 0.72 12.18 12.01
C ALA A 7 0.90 13.00 13.29
N MET A 8 1.57 12.43 14.30
CA MET A 8 1.93 13.13 15.54
C MET A 8 2.90 14.28 15.27
N ALA A 9 3.92 14.08 14.42
CA ALA A 9 4.91 15.11 14.13
C ALA A 9 4.25 16.30 13.41
N ASN A 10 3.39 16.01 12.42
CA ASN A 10 2.60 17.04 11.76
C ASN A 10 1.67 17.78 12.74
N ALA A 11 0.94 17.03 13.57
CA ALA A 11 -0.01 17.59 14.53
C ALA A 11 0.66 18.47 15.59
N LYS A 12 1.76 17.99 16.16
CA LYS A 12 2.52 18.75 17.16
C LYS A 12 3.15 19.99 16.55
N ALA A 13 3.75 19.88 15.36
CA ALA A 13 4.38 21.01 14.71
C ALA A 13 3.36 22.12 14.37
N LEU A 14 2.17 21.74 13.89
CA LEU A 14 1.07 22.68 13.71
C LEU A 14 0.59 23.27 15.04
N ALA A 15 0.43 22.46 16.08
CA ALA A 15 -0.03 22.94 17.38
C ALA A 15 0.95 23.96 17.97
N ASP A 16 2.25 23.66 17.96
CA ASP A 16 3.29 24.57 18.42
C ASP A 16 3.27 25.89 17.61
N ARG A 17 3.16 25.80 16.28
CA ARG A 17 3.12 26.97 15.39
C ARG A 17 1.87 27.84 15.59
N LEU A 18 0.73 27.21 15.83
CA LEU A 18 -0.57 27.88 15.98
C LEU A 18 -0.85 28.32 17.43
N GLY A 19 -0.01 27.92 18.40
CA GLY A 19 -0.25 28.13 19.82
C GLY A 19 -1.40 27.29 20.39
N TYR A 20 -1.68 26.13 19.78
CA TYR A 20 -2.65 25.17 20.28
C TYR A 20 -2.00 24.12 21.19
N ARG A 21 -2.82 23.41 21.96
CA ARG A 21 -2.37 22.24 22.72
C ARG A 21 -2.29 21.03 21.79
N PHE A 22 -1.18 20.30 21.89
CA PHE A 22 -1.01 19.00 21.22
C PHE A 22 -1.52 17.87 22.11
N GLY A 23 -2.08 16.84 21.49
CA GLY A 23 -2.35 15.56 22.14
C GLY A 23 -2.49 14.44 21.10
N PHE A 24 -2.31 13.20 21.51
CA PHE A 24 -2.36 12.05 20.60
C PHE A 24 -3.12 10.87 21.19
N THR A 25 -3.71 10.05 20.30
CA THR A 25 -4.25 8.75 20.66
C THR A 25 -3.31 7.65 20.21
N TRP A 26 -3.10 6.66 21.06
CA TRP A 26 -2.29 5.49 20.74
C TRP A 26 -2.95 4.22 21.25
N LYS A 27 -3.17 3.26 20.37
CA LYS A 27 -3.73 1.95 20.71
C LYS A 27 -2.80 0.86 20.21
N ALA A 28 -2.38 -0.06 21.08
CA ALA A 28 -1.59 -1.21 20.65
C ALA A 28 -2.37 -2.02 19.59
N ILE A 29 -1.65 -2.53 18.59
CA ILE A 29 -2.21 -3.43 17.57
C ILE A 29 -1.32 -4.67 17.55
N GLY A 30 -1.90 -5.82 17.87
CA GLY A 30 -1.28 -7.12 17.64
C GLY A 30 -1.96 -7.80 16.47
N ASP A 31 -1.57 -7.48 15.24
CA ASP A 31 -1.68 -8.47 14.17
C ASP A 31 -0.40 -9.31 14.27
N LYS A 32 -0.52 -10.63 14.42
CA LYS A 32 0.58 -11.50 14.88
C LYS A 32 1.78 -11.56 13.92
N GLU A 33 1.66 -11.02 12.70
CA GLU A 33 2.60 -11.32 11.62
C GLU A 33 3.22 -10.07 10.94
N PHE A 34 2.46 -9.00 10.64
CA PHE A 34 2.99 -7.88 9.84
C PHE A 34 2.73 -6.46 10.38
N HIS A 35 1.77 -6.27 11.32
CA HIS A 35 1.39 -4.94 11.84
C HIS A 35 1.39 -4.91 13.36
N VAL A 36 2.55 -5.18 13.96
CA VAL A 36 2.74 -5.00 15.39
C VAL A 36 2.92 -3.51 15.69
N ILE A 37 2.09 -2.99 16.58
CA ILE A 37 2.26 -1.69 17.19
C ILE A 37 2.23 -1.91 18.69
N ASP A 38 3.38 -1.76 19.31
CA ASP A 38 3.54 -1.85 20.75
C ASP A 38 2.71 -0.80 21.51
N GLY A 39 2.55 -1.04 22.81
CA GLY A 39 1.94 -0.10 23.74
C GLY A 39 2.69 1.22 23.79
N VAL A 40 2.00 2.25 24.26
CA VAL A 40 2.51 3.64 24.27
C VAL A 40 3.74 3.77 25.17
N GLU A 41 3.77 3.01 26.26
CA GLU A 41 4.81 2.94 27.29
C GLU A 41 6.14 2.37 26.80
N LYS A 42 6.12 1.53 25.76
CA LYS A 42 7.36 1.04 25.13
C LYS A 42 8.04 2.14 24.28
N ILE A 43 7.26 3.07 23.76
CA ILE A 43 7.74 4.06 22.77
C ILE A 43 8.05 5.40 23.42
N PHE A 44 7.21 5.85 24.35
CA PHE A 44 7.30 7.18 24.97
C PHE A 44 7.61 7.11 26.46
N SER A 45 8.24 8.15 27.00
CA SER A 45 8.50 8.29 28.43
C SER A 45 7.21 8.59 29.20
N ALA A 46 7.20 8.28 30.51
CA ALA A 46 6.08 8.56 31.39
C ALA A 46 5.65 10.03 31.33
N ASP A 47 6.59 10.97 31.44
CA ASP A 47 6.30 12.42 31.37
C ASP A 47 5.64 12.84 30.06
N PHE A 48 6.04 12.24 28.93
CA PHE A 48 5.46 12.56 27.63
C PHE A 48 4.04 12.00 27.50
N ILE A 49 3.82 10.81 28.05
CA ILE A 49 2.51 10.17 28.11
C ILE A 49 1.56 11.00 28.98
N GLU A 50 1.96 11.34 30.20
CA GLU A 50 1.16 12.15 31.13
C GLU A 50 0.77 13.49 30.51
N LYS A 51 1.70 14.14 29.81
CA LYS A 51 1.48 15.46 29.24
C LYS A 51 0.60 15.47 27.98
N TYR A 52 0.71 14.46 27.11
CA TYR A 52 0.15 14.54 25.75
C TYR A 52 -0.76 13.37 25.34
N TRP A 53 -0.79 12.26 26.08
CA TRP A 53 -1.59 11.10 25.67
C TRP A 53 -3.06 11.29 26.07
N LEU A 54 -3.96 11.20 25.09
CA LEU A 54 -5.40 11.36 25.26
C LEU A 54 -6.12 10.00 25.49
N GLY A 55 -5.36 8.93 25.72
CA GLY A 55 -5.85 7.55 25.79
C GLY A 55 -5.90 6.85 24.42
N GLU A 56 -6.45 5.63 24.40
CA GLU A 56 -6.54 4.83 23.17
C GLU A 56 -7.53 5.38 22.15
N LYS A 57 -8.54 6.11 22.62
CA LYS A 57 -9.65 6.63 21.81
C LYS A 57 -10.07 8.00 22.32
N ILE A 58 -10.51 8.83 21.38
CA ILE A 58 -11.22 10.08 21.65
C ILE A 58 -12.63 10.02 21.07
N LYS A 59 -13.53 10.85 21.61
CA LYS A 59 -14.86 11.06 21.03
C LYS A 59 -14.74 11.91 19.76
N ARG A 60 -14.64 11.24 18.61
CA ARG A 60 -14.39 11.88 17.30
C ARG A 60 -15.38 13.00 16.93
N SER A 61 -16.62 12.96 17.41
CA SER A 61 -17.62 14.01 17.14
C SER A 61 -17.25 15.36 17.74
N ASP A 62 -16.35 15.38 18.73
CA ASP A 62 -15.94 16.60 19.42
C ASP A 62 -14.83 17.34 18.64
N PHE A 63 -14.31 16.74 17.55
CA PHE A 63 -13.19 17.27 16.77
C PHE A 63 -13.53 17.31 15.28
N ALA A 64 -13.08 18.35 14.58
CA ALA A 64 -13.07 18.36 13.13
C ALA A 64 -11.83 17.64 12.58
N ILE A 65 -11.86 17.18 11.33
CA ILE A 65 -10.70 16.56 10.67
C ILE A 65 -10.05 17.62 9.78
N LEU A 66 -8.73 17.78 9.88
CA LEU A 66 -7.99 18.59 8.93
C LEU A 66 -7.91 17.85 7.59
N GLU A 67 -8.38 18.51 6.55
CA GLU A 67 -8.36 18.00 5.18
C GLU A 67 -7.26 18.69 4.37
N LYS A 68 -7.06 18.25 3.11
CA LYS A 68 -6.06 18.84 2.19
C LYS A 68 -6.45 20.23 1.67
N THR A 69 -7.51 20.81 2.19
CA THR A 69 -7.95 22.17 1.86
C THR A 69 -7.09 23.20 2.57
N ALA A 70 -6.74 24.27 1.87
CA ALA A 70 -5.86 25.29 2.44
C ALA A 70 -6.46 25.88 3.72
N PHE A 71 -5.65 26.03 4.78
CA PHE A 71 -6.09 26.56 6.06
C PHE A 71 -5.06 27.46 6.72
N THR A 72 -5.56 28.41 7.51
CA THR A 72 -4.81 29.33 8.38
C THR A 72 -5.35 29.23 9.81
N ARG A 73 -4.64 29.80 10.80
CA ARG A 73 -5.13 29.89 12.18
C ARG A 73 -6.54 30.48 12.26
N SER A 74 -6.75 31.63 11.62
CA SER A 74 -8.03 32.34 11.64
C SER A 74 -9.17 31.51 11.05
N SER A 75 -8.89 30.72 10.00
CA SER A 75 -9.89 29.83 9.41
C SER A 75 -10.30 28.69 10.35
N LEU A 76 -9.35 28.15 11.12
CA LEU A 76 -9.60 27.12 12.11
C LEU A 76 -10.37 27.68 13.30
N ASP A 77 -9.96 28.85 13.83
CA ASP A 77 -10.65 29.49 14.95
C ASP A 77 -12.12 29.81 14.59
N ALA A 78 -12.37 30.38 13.41
CA ALA A 78 -13.71 30.67 12.92
C ALA A 78 -14.59 29.41 12.78
N ALA A 79 -14.00 28.30 12.33
CA ALA A 79 -14.71 27.04 12.19
C ALA A 79 -15.00 26.38 13.56
N ALA A 80 -14.09 26.49 14.52
CA ALA A 80 -14.28 26.00 15.88
C ALA A 80 -15.45 26.70 16.58
N THR A 81 -15.54 28.04 16.49
CA THR A 81 -16.64 28.82 17.09
C THR A 81 -18.00 28.45 16.50
N LYS A 82 -18.09 28.29 15.16
CA LYS A 82 -19.38 27.99 14.49
C LYS A 82 -19.94 26.61 14.81
N ARG A 83 -19.09 25.64 15.12
CA ARG A 83 -19.48 24.23 15.24
C ARG A 83 -19.18 23.61 16.61
N ASN A 84 -18.71 24.43 17.56
CA ASN A 84 -18.36 24.04 18.92
C ASN A 84 -17.38 22.85 18.98
N PHE A 85 -16.41 22.81 18.07
CA PHE A 85 -15.37 21.78 18.08
C PHE A 85 -14.33 22.09 19.17
N ARG A 86 -13.85 21.05 19.84
CA ARG A 86 -12.79 21.13 20.87
C ARG A 86 -11.38 21.16 20.27
N GLY A 87 -11.25 20.92 18.98
CA GLY A 87 -9.97 20.92 18.27
C GLY A 87 -10.04 20.18 16.93
N TRP A 88 -8.87 19.78 16.45
CA TRP A 88 -8.68 19.26 15.10
C TRP A 88 -7.91 17.94 15.11
N ILE A 89 -8.40 16.95 14.36
CA ILE A 89 -7.72 15.69 14.10
C ILE A 89 -6.80 15.88 12.89
N CYS A 90 -5.51 15.67 13.11
CA CYS A 90 -4.49 15.65 12.08
C CYS A 90 -4.07 14.19 11.81
N ASN A 91 -4.59 13.61 10.73
CA ASN A 91 -4.30 12.23 10.32
C ASN A 91 -3.75 12.13 8.88
N GLU A 92 -3.49 13.26 8.22
CA GLU A 92 -2.96 13.33 6.86
C GLU A 92 -1.45 13.59 6.86
N PHE A 93 -0.68 12.79 6.11
CA PHE A 93 0.78 12.86 6.10
C PHE A 93 1.31 14.11 5.41
N ARG A 94 0.55 14.66 4.46
CA ARG A 94 0.90 15.86 3.68
C ARG A 94 0.18 17.12 4.18
N ILE A 95 -0.37 17.11 5.39
CA ILE A 95 -1.22 18.21 5.87
C ILE A 95 -0.52 19.58 5.90
N LEU A 96 0.80 19.59 6.10
CA LEU A 96 1.58 20.83 6.12
C LEU A 96 1.56 21.56 4.77
N GLU A 97 1.32 20.85 3.66
CA GLU A 97 1.18 21.46 2.33
C GLU A 97 -0.13 22.24 2.17
N ALA A 98 -1.11 21.99 3.03
CA ALA A 98 -2.36 22.73 3.08
C ALA A 98 -2.30 23.92 4.06
N PHE A 99 -1.30 23.95 4.95
CA PHE A 99 -1.10 25.08 5.84
C PHE A 99 -0.61 26.31 5.06
N ARG A 100 -1.22 27.47 5.31
CA ARG A 100 -0.82 28.75 4.72
C ARG A 100 -0.46 29.70 5.85
N ASP A 101 0.78 30.18 5.83
CA ASP A 101 1.31 31.09 6.82
C ASP A 101 2.23 32.09 6.12
N GLU A 102 1.74 33.31 5.96
CA GLU A 102 2.45 34.36 5.25
C GLU A 102 3.59 34.87 6.14
N GLY A 103 4.84 34.63 5.73
CA GLY A 103 6.04 35.16 6.40
C GLY A 103 6.72 34.23 7.42
N ALA A 104 6.37 32.95 7.46
CA ALA A 104 6.91 32.01 8.46
C ALA A 104 8.07 31.14 7.95
N GLU A 105 9.01 30.82 8.84
CA GLU A 105 9.98 29.75 8.64
C GLU A 105 9.28 28.42 8.36
N THR A 106 9.89 27.61 7.48
CA THR A 106 9.39 26.27 7.14
C THR A 106 9.30 25.40 8.39
N ILE A 107 8.14 24.79 8.63
CA ILE A 107 7.95 23.86 9.74
C ILE A 107 8.91 22.67 9.62
N ARG A 108 9.88 22.58 10.55
CA ARG A 108 10.88 21.51 10.58
C ARG A 108 10.37 20.29 11.35
N ARG A 109 9.68 19.39 10.63
CA ARG A 109 9.17 18.11 11.18
C ARG A 109 10.25 17.28 11.89
N SER A 110 11.49 17.37 11.43
CA SER A 110 12.64 16.68 12.02
C SER A 110 12.89 17.10 13.47
N GLU A 111 12.79 18.39 13.77
CA GLU A 111 12.91 18.95 15.12
C GLU A 111 11.75 18.52 16.02
N THR A 112 10.53 18.58 15.49
CA THR A 112 9.34 18.11 16.23
C THR A 112 9.46 16.64 16.62
N LEU A 113 9.90 15.79 15.68
CA LEU A 113 10.07 14.36 15.91
C LEU A 113 11.20 14.08 16.92
N ARG A 114 12.34 14.80 16.84
CA ARG A 114 13.41 14.72 17.85
C ARG A 114 12.95 15.17 19.23
N GLY A 115 12.04 16.14 19.30
CA GLY A 115 11.46 16.66 20.53
C GLY A 115 10.41 15.76 21.18
N PHE A 116 10.09 14.60 20.60
CA PHE A 116 9.24 13.63 21.28
C PHE A 116 9.97 13.03 22.48
N GLY A 117 9.26 12.93 23.61
CA GLY A 117 9.77 12.26 24.80
C GLY A 117 9.74 10.75 24.60
N PHE A 118 10.70 10.22 23.85
CA PHE A 118 10.87 8.78 23.67
C PHE A 118 11.27 8.10 24.99
N SER A 119 10.93 6.82 25.11
CA SER A 119 11.34 5.97 26.23
C SER A 119 12.88 5.82 26.26
N ALA A 120 13.44 5.43 27.41
CA ALA A 120 14.88 5.23 27.54
C ALA A 120 15.43 4.20 26.54
N ASN A 121 14.70 3.10 26.32
CA ASN A 121 15.11 2.05 25.39
C ASN A 121 15.09 2.53 23.93
N VAL A 122 14.07 3.32 23.53
CA VAL A 122 14.05 3.92 22.19
C VAL A 122 15.21 4.90 22.02
N LYS A 123 15.49 5.75 23.01
CA LYS A 123 16.65 6.66 22.97
C LYS A 123 17.96 5.89 22.82
N GLN A 124 18.14 4.79 23.57
CA GLN A 124 19.31 3.93 23.45
C GLN A 124 19.47 3.37 22.03
N ALA A 125 18.39 2.93 21.39
CA ALA A 125 18.42 2.44 20.01
C ALA A 125 18.81 3.55 19.02
N LEU A 126 18.27 4.76 19.18
CA LEU A 126 18.64 5.92 18.37
C LEU A 126 20.12 6.30 18.56
N ASP A 127 20.59 6.34 19.80
CA ASP A 127 21.98 6.69 20.15
C ASP A 127 22.97 5.63 19.66
N ALA A 128 22.59 4.35 19.69
CA ALA A 128 23.39 3.27 19.14
C ALA A 128 23.59 3.46 17.63
N ALA A 129 22.51 3.75 16.90
CA ALA A 129 22.58 4.04 15.46
C ALA A 129 23.45 5.26 15.16
N ASP A 130 23.47 6.28 16.03
CA ASP A 130 24.32 7.47 15.86
C ASP A 130 25.82 7.20 16.04
N LYS A 131 26.17 6.18 16.84
CA LYS A 131 27.57 5.79 17.09
C LYS A 131 28.18 4.93 15.97
N CYS A 132 27.35 4.31 15.12
CA CYS A 132 27.82 3.49 14.01
C CYS A 132 28.67 4.32 13.03
N ARG A 133 29.81 3.81 12.57
CA ARG A 133 30.67 4.49 11.58
C ARG A 133 30.39 3.97 10.18
N PHE A 134 30.00 4.86 9.27
CA PHE A 134 29.89 4.52 7.85
C PHE A 134 31.26 4.53 7.18
N PRO A 135 31.54 3.60 6.24
CA PRO A 135 32.82 3.55 5.54
C PRO A 135 33.01 4.72 4.57
N GLY A 136 31.94 5.48 4.29
CA GLY A 136 31.96 6.66 3.44
C GLY A 136 30.54 7.22 3.25
N PRO A 137 30.34 8.10 2.25
CA PRO A 137 29.03 8.50 1.78
C PRO A 137 28.09 7.31 1.50
N MET A 138 26.90 7.33 2.09
CA MET A 138 25.92 6.25 1.92
C MET A 138 24.58 6.75 1.38
N ALA A 139 23.93 5.91 0.59
CA ALA A 139 22.49 5.96 0.32
C ALA A 139 21.81 4.74 0.91
N ALA A 140 20.62 4.92 1.48
CA ALA A 140 19.79 3.81 1.93
C ALA A 140 18.91 3.32 0.78
N LEU A 141 18.73 2.01 0.65
CA LEU A 141 17.74 1.38 -0.23
C LEU A 141 16.81 0.52 0.63
N HIS A 142 15.54 0.93 0.71
CA HIS A 142 14.53 0.27 1.52
C HIS A 142 13.62 -0.64 0.68
N LEU A 143 13.76 -1.94 0.90
CA LEU A 143 13.00 -3.02 0.26
C LEU A 143 11.84 -3.44 1.18
N ARG A 144 10.75 -2.68 1.13
CA ARG A 144 9.52 -3.03 1.84
C ARG A 144 8.92 -4.30 1.23
N SER A 145 8.63 -5.33 2.04
CA SER A 145 7.91 -6.52 1.56
C SER A 145 6.63 -6.76 2.36
N GLY A 146 6.75 -7.33 3.57
CA GLY A 146 5.69 -7.53 4.55
C GLY A 146 4.36 -7.98 3.98
N ASP A 147 3.30 -7.31 4.42
CA ASP A 147 1.93 -7.62 4.08
C ASP A 147 1.55 -7.41 2.60
N ILE A 148 2.36 -6.62 1.87
CA ILE A 148 2.13 -6.29 0.45
C ILE A 148 2.72 -7.34 -0.47
N VAL A 149 3.89 -7.91 -0.14
CA VAL A 149 4.53 -8.95 -0.96
C VAL A 149 4.14 -10.35 -0.48
N ARG A 150 4.05 -10.55 0.84
CA ARG A 150 3.90 -11.89 1.44
C ARG A 150 2.55 -12.09 2.12
N GLY A 151 1.93 -11.02 2.58
CA GLY A 151 0.67 -11.10 3.31
C GLY A 151 -0.58 -10.90 2.44
N LYS A 152 -1.66 -10.54 3.14
CA LYS A 152 -3.02 -10.43 2.59
C LYS A 152 -3.23 -9.37 1.52
N TYR A 153 -2.27 -8.45 1.32
CA TYR A 153 -2.40 -7.37 0.34
C TYR A 153 -1.68 -7.65 -0.99
N ARG A 154 -1.10 -8.85 -1.17
CA ARG A 154 -0.44 -9.24 -2.43
C ARG A 154 -1.33 -9.17 -3.67
N SER A 155 -2.63 -9.39 -3.52
CA SER A 155 -3.62 -9.28 -4.61
C SER A 155 -4.14 -7.86 -4.86
N SER A 156 -3.67 -6.88 -4.09
CA SER A 156 -4.26 -5.54 -4.05
C SER A 156 -3.84 -4.63 -5.21
N LEU A 157 -2.73 -4.93 -5.92
CA LEU A 157 -2.01 -4.14 -6.96
C LEU A 157 -1.73 -2.65 -6.63
N ASP A 158 -2.67 -1.92 -6.05
CA ASP A 158 -2.64 -0.52 -5.61
C ASP A 158 -1.56 -0.17 -4.59
N PHE A 159 -0.96 -1.17 -3.94
CA PHE A 159 0.15 -0.98 -3.00
C PHE A 159 1.51 -1.27 -3.62
N ALA A 160 1.57 -1.61 -4.91
CA ALA A 160 2.84 -1.91 -5.58
C ALA A 160 3.80 -0.71 -5.56
N ASP A 161 3.28 0.52 -5.59
CA ASP A 161 4.08 1.75 -5.50
C ASP A 161 4.81 1.94 -4.15
N LYS A 162 4.41 1.18 -3.12
CA LYS A 162 5.08 1.19 -1.80
C LYS A 162 6.32 0.32 -1.76
N VAL A 163 6.50 -0.58 -2.72
CA VAL A 163 7.52 -1.60 -2.75
C VAL A 163 8.52 -1.28 -3.86
N VAL A 164 9.80 -1.33 -3.54
CA VAL A 164 10.84 -1.46 -4.56
C VAL A 164 11.01 -2.97 -4.80
N PRO A 165 10.78 -3.48 -6.03
CA PRO A 165 11.03 -4.89 -6.32
C PRO A 165 12.49 -5.23 -5.97
N SER A 166 12.70 -6.27 -5.15
CA SER A 166 14.04 -6.72 -4.77
C SER A 166 14.88 -7.13 -5.99
N THR A 167 14.23 -7.61 -7.05
CA THR A 167 14.81 -7.90 -8.37
C THR A 167 15.36 -6.67 -9.11
N LEU A 168 15.03 -5.45 -8.68
CA LEU A 168 15.61 -4.21 -9.21
C LEU A 168 16.84 -3.76 -8.40
N ALA A 169 17.08 -4.34 -7.22
CA ALA A 169 18.04 -3.83 -6.25
C ALA A 169 19.48 -3.84 -6.78
N LYS A 170 19.94 -4.91 -7.46
CA LYS A 170 21.31 -4.98 -8.02
C LYS A 170 21.62 -3.80 -8.94
N SER A 171 20.70 -3.46 -9.83
CA SER A 171 20.86 -2.32 -10.73
C SER A 171 20.81 -0.98 -10.00
N ILE A 172 19.99 -0.84 -8.96
CA ILE A 172 19.98 0.36 -8.11
C ILE A 172 21.33 0.49 -7.38
N VAL A 173 21.86 -0.58 -6.78
CA VAL A 173 23.16 -0.54 -6.08
C VAL A 173 24.28 -0.16 -7.04
N SER A 174 24.30 -0.74 -8.24
CA SER A 174 25.28 -0.39 -9.29
C SER A 174 25.22 1.09 -9.68
N GLU A 175 24.01 1.62 -9.91
CA GLU A 175 23.81 3.04 -10.23
C GLU A 175 24.27 3.97 -9.10
N LEU A 176 24.05 3.59 -7.83
CA LEU A 176 24.52 4.36 -6.68
C LEU A 176 26.03 4.28 -6.50
N SER A 177 26.62 3.10 -6.72
CA SER A 177 28.06 2.90 -6.69
C SER A 177 28.77 3.74 -7.75
N SER A 178 28.22 3.86 -8.95
CA SER A 178 28.74 4.74 -10.02
C SER A 178 28.79 6.23 -9.62
N LYS A 179 27.97 6.62 -8.64
CA LYS A 179 27.92 7.97 -8.04
C LYS A 179 28.79 8.12 -6.80
N GLY A 180 29.63 7.12 -6.51
CA GLY A 180 30.51 7.09 -5.33
C GLY A 180 29.77 6.89 -4.01
N LEU A 181 28.57 6.30 -4.03
CA LEU A 181 27.78 6.03 -2.82
C LEU A 181 27.78 4.54 -2.49
N SER A 182 28.14 4.20 -1.26
CA SER A 182 27.87 2.87 -0.71
C SER A 182 26.37 2.72 -0.43
N THR A 183 25.83 1.51 -0.57
CA THR A 183 24.41 1.27 -0.31
C THR A 183 24.22 0.56 1.03
N LEU A 184 23.34 1.11 1.88
CA LEU A 184 22.76 0.42 3.03
C LEU A 184 21.44 -0.22 2.58
N LEU A 185 21.33 -1.55 2.63
CA LEU A 185 20.10 -2.29 2.35
C LEU A 185 19.29 -2.49 3.63
N ILE A 186 18.00 -2.19 3.56
CA ILE A 186 17.05 -2.40 4.66
C ILE A 186 15.82 -3.12 4.09
N GLY A 187 15.48 -4.26 4.65
CA GLY A 187 14.32 -5.05 4.24
C GLY A 187 13.97 -6.13 5.26
N GLU A 188 12.86 -6.82 5.03
CA GLU A 188 12.36 -7.82 5.99
C GLU A 188 12.83 -9.25 5.66
N ASP A 189 13.15 -9.55 4.40
CA ASP A 189 13.57 -10.89 3.98
C ASP A 189 15.08 -11.10 4.05
N ARG A 190 15.51 -11.88 5.04
CA ARG A 190 16.93 -12.15 5.28
C ARG A 190 17.64 -12.78 4.08
N ALA A 191 17.05 -13.83 3.50
CA ALA A 191 17.70 -14.60 2.43
C ALA A 191 17.96 -13.72 1.19
N THR A 192 16.94 -12.95 0.77
CA THR A 192 17.08 -11.99 -0.33
C THR A 192 18.11 -10.92 -0.02
N LEU A 193 18.17 -10.41 1.21
CA LEU A 193 19.16 -9.40 1.60
C LEU A 193 20.60 -9.95 1.58
N GLU A 194 20.84 -11.17 2.06
CA GLU A 194 22.17 -11.79 2.02
C GLU A 194 22.60 -12.11 0.58
N TYR A 195 21.68 -12.56 -0.28
CA TYR A 195 21.93 -12.71 -1.72
C TYR A 195 22.30 -11.37 -2.37
N LEU A 196 21.50 -10.32 -2.16
CA LEU A 196 21.80 -9.01 -2.72
C LEU A 196 23.14 -8.47 -2.21
N ARG A 197 23.46 -8.68 -0.92
CA ARG A 197 24.78 -8.37 -0.36
C ARG A 197 25.90 -9.09 -1.10
N SER A 198 25.79 -10.41 -1.33
CA SER A 198 26.86 -11.17 -1.99
C SER A 198 27.08 -10.71 -3.43
N GLU A 199 26.00 -10.35 -4.13
CA GLU A 199 26.06 -9.93 -5.53
C GLU A 199 26.54 -8.49 -5.73
N THR A 200 26.34 -7.61 -4.73
CA THR A 200 26.58 -6.17 -4.92
C THR A 200 27.57 -5.56 -3.94
N GLY A 201 27.97 -6.29 -2.89
CA GLY A 201 28.78 -5.74 -1.79
C GLY A 201 28.06 -4.67 -0.95
N ALA A 202 26.73 -4.59 -1.04
CA ALA A 202 25.98 -3.63 -0.22
C ALA A 202 25.99 -4.02 1.26
N LEU A 203 25.89 -3.03 2.13
CA LEU A 203 25.92 -3.25 3.58
C LEU A 203 24.51 -3.48 4.11
N LEU A 204 24.38 -4.35 5.10
CA LEU A 204 23.11 -4.60 5.81
C LEU A 204 23.08 -3.81 7.11
N THR A 205 21.89 -3.54 7.65
CA THR A 205 21.72 -2.92 8.98
C THR A 205 22.41 -3.72 10.10
N ASP A 206 22.56 -5.02 9.90
CA ASP A 206 23.27 -5.91 10.80
C ASP A 206 24.77 -5.68 10.87
N ASP A 207 25.40 -5.20 9.79
CA ASP A 207 26.82 -4.83 9.81
C ASP A 207 27.08 -3.64 10.75
N PHE A 208 26.00 -3.01 11.24
CA PHE A 208 26.01 -1.89 12.17
C PHE A 208 25.42 -2.24 13.56
N GLY A 209 25.03 -3.51 13.80
CA GLY A 209 24.53 -3.96 15.11
C GLY A 209 23.01 -4.14 15.20
N ALA A 210 22.26 -4.10 14.09
CA ALA A 210 20.79 -4.29 14.14
C ALA A 210 20.33 -5.64 14.75
N ARG A 211 21.18 -6.68 14.74
CA ARG A 211 20.89 -7.98 15.37
C ARG A 211 20.87 -7.93 16.89
N GLU A 212 21.47 -6.91 17.50
CA GLU A 212 21.54 -6.76 18.95
C GLU A 212 20.17 -6.37 19.56
N PHE A 213 19.23 -5.94 18.73
CA PHE A 213 17.87 -5.58 19.12
C PHE A 213 16.90 -6.72 18.83
N GLU A 214 16.61 -7.55 19.85
CA GLU A 214 15.58 -8.59 19.76
C GLU A 214 14.16 -8.00 19.65
N ASP A 215 13.90 -6.87 20.33
CA ASP A 215 12.62 -6.17 20.23
C ASP A 215 12.49 -5.48 18.87
N THR A 216 11.49 -5.91 18.10
CA THR A 216 11.23 -5.42 16.74
C THR A 216 10.95 -3.92 16.67
N THR A 217 10.38 -3.32 17.71
CA THR A 217 10.15 -1.87 17.77
C THR A 217 11.46 -1.13 17.96
N LEU A 218 12.32 -1.59 18.88
CA LEU A 218 13.65 -0.99 19.08
C LEU A 218 14.52 -1.14 17.82
N LYS A 219 14.51 -2.32 17.21
CA LYS A 219 15.18 -2.57 15.93
C LYS A 219 14.69 -1.62 14.84
N ALA A 220 13.38 -1.41 14.71
CA ALA A 220 12.81 -0.48 13.75
C ALA A 220 13.28 0.97 13.98
N PHE A 221 13.36 1.44 15.24
CA PHE A 221 13.90 2.77 15.55
C PHE A 221 15.39 2.88 15.22
N PHE A 222 16.18 1.86 15.54
CA PHE A 222 17.59 1.78 15.17
C PHE A 222 17.79 1.86 13.64
N GLU A 223 17.06 1.05 12.87
CA GLU A 223 17.15 1.03 11.41
C GLU A 223 16.67 2.33 10.76
N MET A 224 15.54 2.91 11.24
CA MET A 224 15.09 4.23 10.78
C MET A 224 16.15 5.30 11.05
N ARG A 225 16.85 5.23 12.19
CA ARG A 225 17.91 6.19 12.52
C ARG A 225 19.18 5.98 11.69
N LEU A 226 19.58 4.74 11.40
CA LEU A 226 20.67 4.47 10.45
C LEU A 226 20.35 5.02 9.06
N MET A 227 19.14 4.77 8.55
CA MET A 227 18.68 5.32 7.28
C MET A 227 18.71 6.85 7.28
N ALA A 228 18.28 7.48 8.38
CA ALA A 228 18.28 8.93 8.55
C ALA A 228 19.67 9.58 8.53
N ARG A 229 20.75 8.80 8.69
CA ARG A 229 22.14 9.26 8.61
C ARG A 229 22.74 9.14 7.21
N CYS A 230 22.05 8.49 6.28
CA CYS A 230 22.46 8.43 4.88
C CYS A 230 22.24 9.80 4.20
N GLN A 231 22.82 10.01 3.02
CA GLN A 231 22.60 11.26 2.27
C GLN A 231 21.20 11.35 1.67
N LYS A 232 20.61 10.19 1.34
CA LYS A 232 19.30 10.05 0.72
C LYS A 232 18.79 8.62 0.91
N ILE A 233 17.48 8.46 0.82
CA ILE A 233 16.80 7.17 0.90
C ILE A 233 16.12 6.88 -0.43
N TYR A 234 16.37 5.72 -1.03
CA TYR A 234 15.60 5.19 -2.15
C TYR A 234 14.58 4.20 -1.64
N ALA A 235 13.31 4.46 -1.92
CA ALA A 235 12.19 3.65 -1.48
C ALA A 235 10.97 3.84 -2.38
N GLY A 236 10.00 2.93 -2.29
CA GLY A 236 8.63 3.22 -2.71
C GLY A 236 7.97 4.23 -1.76
N SER A 237 6.65 4.38 -1.83
CA SER A 237 5.86 5.21 -0.92
C SER A 237 5.73 4.63 0.52
N SER A 238 6.77 3.97 1.02
CA SER A 238 6.86 3.38 2.36
C SER A 238 6.86 4.45 3.45
N VAL A 239 5.92 4.31 4.39
CA VAL A 239 5.82 5.19 5.55
C VAL A 239 7.03 5.05 6.48
N PHE A 240 7.66 3.87 6.53
CA PHE A 240 8.88 3.63 7.29
C PHE A 240 10.04 4.51 6.77
N ALA A 241 10.29 4.46 5.46
CA ALA A 241 11.27 5.31 4.79
C ALA A 241 10.95 6.82 4.94
N THR A 242 9.66 7.17 4.92
CA THR A 242 9.22 8.56 5.12
C THR A 242 9.55 9.06 6.53
N VAL A 243 9.39 8.23 7.57
CA VAL A 243 9.81 8.58 8.94
C VAL A 243 11.31 8.79 9.02
N ALA A 244 12.11 7.87 8.46
CA ALA A 244 13.56 7.99 8.44
C ALA A 244 14.03 9.27 7.71
N SER A 245 13.41 9.59 6.57
CA SER A 245 13.65 10.84 5.83
C SER A 245 13.35 12.08 6.69
N VAL A 246 12.22 12.09 7.41
CA VAL A 246 11.88 13.17 8.34
C VAL A 246 12.85 13.22 9.53
N MET A 247 13.28 12.08 10.09
CA MET A 247 14.24 12.03 11.19
C MET A 247 15.59 12.66 10.80
N GLY A 248 16.05 12.38 9.57
CA GLY A 248 17.33 12.83 9.04
C GLY A 248 17.30 14.22 8.41
N ASP A 249 16.12 14.74 8.09
CA ASP A 249 15.96 15.91 7.22
C ASP A 249 16.61 15.69 5.84
N ILE A 250 16.51 14.46 5.33
CA ILE A 250 17.11 14.00 4.07
C ILE A 250 16.03 13.59 3.07
N PRO A 251 16.28 13.67 1.75
CA PRO A 251 15.28 13.29 0.75
C PRO A 251 15.00 11.78 0.72
N SER A 252 13.72 11.44 0.61
CA SER A 252 13.23 10.11 0.20
C SER A 252 12.85 10.17 -1.27
N ILE A 253 13.51 9.36 -2.10
CA ILE A 253 13.47 9.42 -3.55
C ILE A 253 12.86 8.13 -4.09
N THR A 254 11.96 8.25 -5.06
CA THR A 254 11.41 7.09 -5.78
C THR A 254 12.44 6.53 -6.75
N THR A 255 12.48 5.22 -6.92
CA THR A 255 13.41 4.55 -7.85
C THR A 255 13.13 4.89 -9.32
N THR A 256 11.96 5.46 -9.63
CA THR A 256 11.62 6.00 -10.96
C THR A 256 12.53 7.15 -11.40
N THR A 257 13.29 7.74 -10.49
CA THR A 257 14.32 8.76 -10.81
C THR A 257 15.60 8.15 -11.37
N LEU A 258 15.80 6.84 -11.19
CA LEU A 258 16.95 6.10 -11.71
C LEU A 258 16.61 5.38 -13.01
N PHE A 259 15.42 4.78 -13.07
CA PHE A 259 14.95 4.03 -14.22
C PHE A 259 13.50 4.39 -14.50
N ASP A 260 13.17 4.69 -15.75
CA ASP A 260 11.76 4.78 -16.15
C ASP A 260 11.07 3.41 -16.07
N SER A 261 9.73 3.41 -16.16
CA SER A 261 8.94 2.17 -16.03
C SER A 261 9.35 1.07 -17.00
N SER A 262 9.63 1.39 -18.27
CA SER A 262 10.01 0.39 -19.27
C SER A 262 11.37 -0.19 -18.94
N ARG A 263 12.36 0.67 -18.64
CA ARG A 263 13.70 0.22 -18.28
C ARG A 263 13.72 -0.60 -17.00
N ALA A 264 12.95 -0.20 -15.99
CA ALA A 264 12.82 -0.95 -14.75
C ALA A 264 12.23 -2.34 -15.00
N ALA A 265 11.22 -2.47 -15.86
CA ALA A 265 10.63 -3.75 -16.21
C ALA A 265 11.62 -4.66 -16.97
N GLU A 266 12.39 -4.12 -17.91
CA GLU A 266 13.45 -4.87 -18.61
C GLU A 266 14.49 -5.44 -17.62
N ILE A 267 14.99 -4.60 -16.71
CA ILE A 267 15.96 -5.02 -15.70
C ILE A 267 15.38 -6.14 -14.82
N ILE A 268 14.15 -5.96 -14.34
CA ILE A 268 13.49 -6.95 -13.48
C ILE A 268 13.32 -8.29 -14.22
N LEU A 269 12.86 -8.25 -15.47
CA LEU A 269 12.64 -9.47 -16.25
C LEU A 269 13.96 -10.17 -16.60
N GLY A 270 15.01 -9.41 -16.94
CA GLY A 270 16.34 -9.96 -17.20
C GLY A 270 16.98 -10.58 -15.96
N GLU A 271 16.83 -9.96 -14.79
CA GLU A 271 17.27 -10.54 -13.51
C GLU A 271 16.54 -11.85 -13.22
N LEU A 272 15.21 -11.88 -13.39
CA LEU A 272 14.40 -13.07 -13.14
C LEU A 272 14.70 -14.22 -14.12
N GLU A 273 15.12 -13.94 -15.35
CA GLU A 273 15.44 -14.98 -16.33
C GLU A 273 16.61 -15.87 -15.87
N GLY A 274 17.62 -15.29 -15.22
CA GLY A 274 18.79 -16.03 -14.72
C GLY A 274 18.73 -16.39 -13.23
N HIS A 275 18.01 -15.62 -12.42
CA HIS A 275 18.15 -15.64 -10.96
C HIS A 275 16.83 -15.82 -10.19
N GLN A 276 15.74 -16.25 -10.83
CA GLN A 276 14.44 -16.41 -10.15
C GLN A 276 14.52 -17.23 -8.84
N SER A 277 15.33 -18.28 -8.81
CA SER A 277 15.49 -19.16 -7.65
C SER A 277 16.28 -18.56 -6.49
N ASP A 278 17.01 -17.47 -6.74
CA ASP A 278 17.83 -16.80 -5.72
C ASP A 278 16.97 -15.87 -4.84
N TYR A 279 15.75 -15.57 -5.29
CA TYR A 279 14.76 -14.81 -4.54
C TYR A 279 13.73 -15.72 -3.89
N HIS A 280 13.17 -15.28 -2.77
CA HIS A 280 11.98 -15.93 -2.23
C HIS A 280 10.83 -15.94 -3.27
N PRO A 281 10.02 -17.01 -3.40
CA PRO A 281 9.01 -17.12 -4.47
C PRO A 281 8.07 -15.91 -4.56
N PHE A 282 7.60 -15.38 -3.43
CA PHE A 282 6.74 -14.18 -3.42
C PHE A 282 7.46 -12.89 -3.85
N GLU A 283 8.77 -12.77 -3.61
CA GLU A 283 9.56 -11.63 -4.10
C GLU A 283 9.73 -11.71 -5.62
N ALA A 284 10.03 -12.91 -6.14
CA ALA A 284 10.11 -13.15 -7.57
C ALA A 284 8.76 -12.96 -8.28
N ALA A 285 7.66 -13.47 -7.69
CA ALA A 285 6.30 -13.25 -8.18
C ALA A 285 5.97 -11.75 -8.23
N PHE A 286 6.32 -11.01 -7.17
CA PHE A 286 6.15 -9.57 -7.13
C PHE A 286 7.02 -8.86 -8.18
N GLY A 287 8.22 -9.35 -8.47
CA GLY A 287 9.05 -8.88 -9.57
C GLY A 287 8.32 -8.95 -10.93
N TYR A 288 7.78 -10.11 -11.28
CA TYR A 288 6.94 -10.25 -12.49
C TYR A 288 5.70 -9.34 -12.45
N GLN A 289 5.02 -9.24 -11.30
CA GLN A 289 3.89 -8.33 -11.13
C GLN A 289 4.28 -6.87 -11.38
N ALA A 290 5.41 -6.41 -10.84
CA ALA A 290 5.90 -5.05 -11.00
C ALA A 290 6.30 -4.77 -12.46
N ALA A 291 6.96 -5.73 -13.13
CA ALA A 291 7.28 -5.64 -14.55
C ALA A 291 6.00 -5.56 -15.41
N PHE A 292 4.99 -6.39 -15.11
CA PHE A 292 3.69 -6.31 -15.77
C PHE A 292 3.04 -4.93 -15.58
N LEU A 293 2.95 -4.43 -14.35
CA LEU A 293 2.32 -3.13 -14.06
C LEU A 293 3.02 -1.96 -14.75
N ASN A 294 4.35 -2.02 -14.89
CA ASN A 294 5.14 -1.02 -15.60
C ASN A 294 4.94 -1.06 -17.12
N LEU A 295 4.50 -2.20 -17.66
CA LEU A 295 4.38 -2.46 -19.09
C LEU A 295 2.93 -2.60 -19.58
N GLU A 296 1.94 -2.69 -18.68
CA GLU A 296 0.56 -3.16 -18.96
C GLU A 296 -0.06 -2.51 -20.21
N ASP A 297 0.11 -1.19 -20.37
CA ASP A 297 -0.49 -0.42 -21.45
C ASP A 297 0.43 -0.33 -22.72
N ARG A 298 1.57 -1.03 -22.73
CA ARG A 298 2.63 -0.94 -23.77
C ARG A 298 3.00 -2.28 -24.41
N ILE A 299 2.45 -3.39 -23.92
CA ILE A 299 2.76 -4.75 -24.41
C ILE A 299 1.52 -5.43 -24.98
N SER A 300 1.74 -6.44 -25.81
CA SER A 300 0.64 -7.28 -26.30
C SER A 300 0.01 -8.09 -25.17
N SER A 301 -1.26 -8.44 -25.34
CA SER A 301 -1.99 -9.32 -24.42
C SER A 301 -1.27 -10.66 -24.24
N ALA A 302 -0.68 -11.22 -25.30
CA ALA A 302 0.16 -12.42 -25.22
C ALA A 302 1.38 -12.25 -24.30
N ARG A 303 2.16 -11.16 -24.45
CA ARG A 303 3.31 -10.90 -23.59
C ARG A 303 2.90 -10.63 -22.14
N ALA A 304 1.78 -9.95 -21.94
CA ALA A 304 1.21 -9.75 -20.60
C ALA A 304 0.89 -11.10 -19.92
N ARG A 305 0.30 -12.05 -20.67
CA ARG A 305 0.02 -13.39 -20.13
C ARG A 305 1.29 -14.14 -19.74
N GLU A 306 2.32 -14.14 -20.58
CA GLU A 306 3.58 -14.82 -20.27
C GLU A 306 4.19 -14.34 -18.94
N ILE A 307 4.21 -13.02 -18.71
CA ILE A 307 4.73 -12.43 -17.46
C ILE A 307 3.84 -12.84 -16.27
N LEU A 308 2.51 -12.74 -16.42
CA LEU A 308 1.56 -13.07 -15.36
C LEU A 308 1.51 -14.56 -15.04
N GLU A 309 1.73 -15.44 -16.02
CA GLU A 309 1.80 -16.89 -15.84
C GLU A 309 3.03 -17.28 -15.01
N LYS A 310 4.18 -16.63 -15.26
CA LYS A 310 5.38 -16.78 -14.41
C LYS A 310 5.11 -16.30 -12.97
N ALA A 311 4.45 -15.16 -12.80
CA ALA A 311 4.04 -14.68 -11.47
C ALA A 311 3.09 -15.68 -10.78
N HIS A 312 2.10 -16.21 -11.51
CA HIS A 312 1.13 -17.17 -10.99
C HIS A 312 1.75 -18.52 -10.61
N GLY A 313 2.77 -18.97 -11.36
CA GLY A 313 3.49 -20.20 -11.01
C GLY A 313 4.22 -20.10 -9.66
N LEU A 314 4.68 -18.91 -9.29
CA LEU A 314 5.39 -18.65 -8.03
C LEU A 314 4.44 -18.32 -6.86
N ASP A 315 3.28 -17.73 -7.15
CA ASP A 315 2.25 -17.38 -6.16
C ASP A 315 0.85 -17.77 -6.69
N PRO A 316 0.52 -19.08 -6.67
CA PRO A 316 -0.72 -19.61 -7.23
C PRO A 316 -1.97 -19.22 -6.42
N GLU A 317 -1.76 -18.75 -5.18
CA GLU A 317 -2.84 -18.27 -4.32
C GLU A 317 -3.20 -16.81 -4.56
N ASN A 318 -2.49 -16.08 -5.41
CA ASN A 318 -2.84 -14.71 -5.73
C ASN A 318 -3.79 -14.66 -6.94
N ASP A 319 -5.09 -14.65 -6.62
CA ASP A 319 -6.16 -14.74 -7.61
C ASP A 319 -6.14 -13.58 -8.63
N VAL A 320 -5.46 -12.46 -8.32
CA VAL A 320 -5.36 -11.32 -9.24
C VAL A 320 -4.66 -11.70 -10.55
N TYR A 321 -3.69 -12.61 -10.50
CA TYR A 321 -2.96 -13.05 -11.70
C TYR A 321 -3.88 -13.80 -12.65
N ALA A 322 -4.61 -14.81 -12.15
CA ALA A 322 -5.56 -15.57 -12.95
C ALA A 322 -6.66 -14.67 -13.54
N LEU A 323 -7.15 -13.69 -12.78
CA LEU A 323 -8.12 -12.71 -13.26
C LEU A 323 -7.55 -11.80 -14.36
N LYS A 324 -6.30 -11.34 -14.22
CA LYS A 324 -5.61 -10.53 -15.25
C LYS A 324 -5.30 -11.34 -16.50
N ILE A 325 -4.93 -12.62 -16.38
CA ILE A 325 -4.72 -13.53 -17.52
C ILE A 325 -6.04 -13.74 -18.27
N ALA A 326 -7.14 -14.02 -17.56
CA ALA A 326 -8.46 -14.15 -18.17
C ALA A 326 -8.90 -12.86 -18.89
N ALA A 327 -8.72 -11.70 -18.24
CA ALA A 327 -8.99 -10.40 -18.86
C ALA A 327 -8.15 -10.17 -20.12
N SER A 328 -6.88 -10.57 -20.12
CA SER A 328 -6.00 -10.48 -21.28
C SER A 328 -6.52 -11.28 -22.48
N TYR A 329 -7.01 -12.51 -22.27
CA TYR A 329 -7.67 -13.31 -23.31
C TYR A 329 -8.95 -12.64 -23.82
N PHE A 330 -9.77 -12.09 -22.92
CA PHE A 330 -11.01 -11.40 -23.29
C PHE A 330 -10.77 -10.17 -24.17
N ARG A 331 -9.70 -9.41 -23.92
CA ARG A 331 -9.34 -8.26 -24.78
C ARG A 331 -9.02 -8.66 -26.22
N GLU A 332 -8.55 -9.89 -26.43
CA GLU A 332 -8.28 -10.45 -27.78
C GLU A 332 -9.49 -11.20 -28.37
N ASN A 333 -10.66 -11.13 -27.72
CA ASN A 333 -11.86 -11.90 -28.05
C ASN A 333 -11.70 -13.43 -27.97
N ASP A 334 -10.60 -13.93 -27.38
CA ASP A 334 -10.47 -15.35 -27.03
C ASP A 334 -11.21 -15.65 -25.73
N TYR A 335 -12.53 -15.52 -25.80
CA TYR A 335 -13.41 -15.70 -24.66
C TYR A 335 -13.40 -17.14 -24.12
N ARG A 336 -13.12 -18.13 -24.97
CA ARG A 336 -13.06 -19.54 -24.56
C ARG A 336 -11.90 -19.79 -23.60
N SER A 337 -10.70 -19.31 -23.93
CA SER A 337 -9.53 -19.49 -23.07
C SER A 337 -9.68 -18.74 -21.74
N GLY A 338 -10.13 -17.48 -21.78
CA GLY A 338 -10.38 -16.73 -20.55
C GLY A 338 -11.48 -17.36 -19.68
N GLU A 339 -12.55 -17.88 -20.27
CA GLU A 339 -13.62 -18.59 -19.56
C GLU A 339 -13.10 -19.85 -18.87
N ALA A 340 -12.25 -20.63 -19.54
CA ALA A 340 -11.67 -21.85 -18.97
C ALA A 340 -10.86 -21.55 -17.68
N ILE A 341 -10.13 -20.43 -17.67
CA ILE A 341 -9.39 -19.96 -16.49
C ILE A 341 -10.36 -19.59 -15.36
N LEU A 342 -11.40 -18.79 -15.65
CA LEU A 342 -12.40 -18.42 -14.64
C LEU A 342 -13.12 -19.65 -14.09
N LYS A 343 -13.49 -20.59 -14.95
CA LYS A 343 -14.13 -21.86 -14.57
C LYS A 343 -13.26 -22.65 -13.61
N SER A 344 -11.99 -22.84 -13.94
CA SER A 344 -11.02 -23.55 -13.09
C SER A 344 -10.86 -22.85 -11.73
N LEU A 345 -10.59 -21.55 -11.74
CA LEU A 345 -10.37 -20.74 -10.53
C LEU A 345 -11.59 -20.78 -9.60
N MET A 346 -12.77 -20.43 -10.13
CA MET A 346 -13.99 -20.31 -9.33
C MET A 346 -14.49 -21.65 -8.82
N THR A 347 -14.36 -22.72 -9.62
CA THR A 347 -14.75 -24.07 -9.19
C THR A 347 -13.82 -24.56 -8.08
N ARG A 348 -12.51 -24.38 -8.24
CA ARG A 348 -11.51 -24.73 -7.21
C ARG A 348 -11.79 -24.02 -5.89
N GLU A 349 -11.98 -22.71 -5.92
CA GLU A 349 -12.29 -21.94 -4.71
C GLU A 349 -13.60 -22.40 -4.05
N PHE A 350 -14.64 -22.63 -4.85
CA PHE A 350 -15.95 -23.06 -4.33
C PHE A 350 -15.92 -24.44 -3.69
N LEU A 351 -15.08 -25.35 -4.21
CA LEU A 351 -14.86 -26.68 -3.62
C LEU A 351 -14.14 -26.59 -2.27
N VAL A 352 -13.20 -25.64 -2.12
CA VAL A 352 -12.52 -25.39 -0.84
C VAL A 352 -13.46 -24.72 0.16
N SER A 353 -14.25 -23.74 -0.29
CA SER A 353 -15.24 -23.06 0.54
C SER A 353 -16.42 -22.54 -0.27
N ALA A 354 -17.63 -22.93 0.14
CA ALA A 354 -18.87 -22.47 -0.47
C ALA A 354 -19.30 -21.07 0.03
N GLU A 355 -18.42 -20.35 0.76
CA GLU A 355 -18.68 -18.99 1.24
C GLU A 355 -18.72 -17.98 0.10
N MET A 356 -19.68 -17.04 0.18
CA MET A 356 -19.85 -15.98 -0.80
C MET A 356 -19.53 -14.60 -0.21
N PRO A 357 -18.91 -13.71 -0.99
CA PRO A 357 -18.35 -13.97 -2.32
C PRO A 357 -17.05 -14.80 -2.26
N LEU A 358 -16.77 -15.53 -3.35
CA LEU A 358 -15.49 -16.19 -3.60
C LEU A 358 -14.30 -15.21 -3.49
N ARG A 359 -13.09 -15.70 -3.26
CA ARG A 359 -11.90 -14.85 -3.09
C ARG A 359 -11.60 -14.08 -4.38
N ALA A 360 -11.59 -14.75 -5.54
CA ALA A 360 -11.44 -14.08 -6.83
C ALA A 360 -12.49 -12.98 -7.06
N MET A 361 -13.73 -13.20 -6.64
CA MET A 361 -14.80 -12.19 -6.73
C MET A 361 -14.56 -10.99 -5.80
N ARG A 362 -14.01 -11.21 -4.60
CA ARG A 362 -13.59 -10.12 -3.70
C ARG A 362 -12.49 -9.30 -4.36
N VAL A 363 -11.49 -9.94 -4.98
CA VAL A 363 -10.40 -9.26 -5.69
C VAL A 363 -10.93 -8.41 -6.85
N LEU A 364 -11.86 -8.95 -7.66
CA LEU A 364 -12.49 -8.21 -8.76
C LEU A 364 -13.12 -6.87 -8.31
N THR A 365 -13.70 -6.83 -7.12
CA THR A 365 -14.49 -5.68 -6.65
C THR A 365 -13.91 -5.01 -5.40
N VAL A 366 -12.66 -5.33 -5.05
CA VAL A 366 -12.00 -4.67 -3.94
C VAL A 366 -11.82 -3.20 -4.29
N ARG A 367 -12.42 -2.33 -3.47
CA ARG A 367 -12.31 -0.89 -3.61
C ARG A 367 -11.27 -0.38 -2.63
N LEU A 368 -10.31 0.31 -3.19
CA LEU A 368 -9.23 0.98 -2.49
C LEU A 368 -9.30 2.48 -2.79
N TRP A 369 -8.34 3.24 -2.28
CA TRP A 369 -8.34 4.69 -2.36
C TRP A 369 -8.24 5.21 -3.81
N ARG A 370 -7.62 4.46 -4.74
CA ARG A 370 -7.51 4.82 -6.16
C ARG A 370 -8.65 4.30 -7.03
N GLY A 371 -9.57 3.50 -6.48
CA GLY A 371 -10.68 2.90 -7.22
C GLY A 371 -10.77 1.39 -7.01
N HIS A 372 -11.34 0.68 -7.99
CA HIS A 372 -11.33 -0.78 -7.99
C HIS A 372 -10.08 -1.29 -8.70
N VAL A 373 -9.42 -2.27 -8.10
CA VAL A 373 -8.15 -2.85 -8.59
C VAL A 373 -8.26 -3.34 -10.04
N MET A 374 -9.38 -3.98 -10.38
CA MET A 374 -9.64 -4.56 -11.69
C MET A 374 -10.49 -3.64 -12.59
N SER A 375 -10.62 -2.35 -12.26
CA SER A 375 -11.53 -1.44 -12.98
C SER A 375 -11.22 -1.31 -14.47
N LYS A 376 -9.93 -1.29 -14.85
CA LYS A 376 -9.49 -1.29 -16.27
C LYS A 376 -10.00 -2.50 -17.05
N ASP A 377 -10.32 -3.60 -16.37
CA ASP A 377 -10.64 -4.89 -16.99
C ASP A 377 -12.15 -5.15 -17.08
N PHE A 378 -12.99 -4.40 -16.36
CA PHE A 378 -14.42 -4.68 -16.25
C PHE A 378 -15.13 -4.83 -17.59
N GLU A 379 -14.85 -3.96 -18.56
CA GLU A 379 -15.46 -4.04 -19.88
C GLU A 379 -15.12 -5.34 -20.63
N SER A 380 -13.92 -5.89 -20.41
CA SER A 380 -13.53 -7.17 -21.03
C SER A 380 -14.34 -8.34 -20.46
N PHE A 381 -14.62 -8.32 -19.15
CA PHE A 381 -15.53 -9.29 -18.53
C PHE A 381 -16.96 -9.14 -19.05
N PHE A 382 -17.45 -7.90 -19.19
CA PHE A 382 -18.79 -7.65 -19.73
C PHE A 382 -18.91 -8.07 -21.19
N ALA A 383 -17.87 -7.89 -22.00
CA ALA A 383 -17.82 -8.34 -23.38
C ALA A 383 -17.92 -9.87 -23.48
N ALA A 384 -17.11 -10.59 -22.71
CA ALA A 384 -17.17 -12.05 -22.62
C ALA A 384 -18.55 -12.55 -22.13
N ALA A 385 -19.13 -11.88 -21.12
CA ALA A 385 -20.47 -12.19 -20.66
C ALA A 385 -21.52 -12.00 -21.77
N ARG A 386 -21.50 -10.88 -22.50
CA ARG A 386 -22.41 -10.64 -23.64
C ARG A 386 -22.23 -11.67 -24.76
N ALA A 387 -21.02 -12.19 -24.94
CA ALA A 387 -20.70 -13.25 -25.89
C ALA A 387 -21.17 -14.66 -25.48
N GLY A 388 -21.80 -14.82 -24.30
CA GLY A 388 -22.44 -16.08 -23.90
C GLY A 388 -21.71 -16.87 -22.82
N PHE A 389 -20.58 -16.38 -22.30
CA PHE A 389 -19.70 -17.14 -21.41
C PHE A 389 -20.16 -17.07 -19.94
N PRO A 390 -20.60 -18.19 -19.33
CA PRO A 390 -21.34 -18.19 -18.06
C PRO A 390 -20.53 -17.78 -16.82
N TYR A 391 -19.26 -18.15 -16.68
CA TYR A 391 -18.41 -17.73 -15.57
C TYR A 391 -18.05 -16.25 -15.69
N ALA A 392 -17.71 -15.77 -16.89
CA ALA A 392 -17.57 -14.34 -17.15
C ALA A 392 -18.86 -13.55 -16.82
N ALA A 393 -20.05 -14.08 -17.15
CA ALA A 393 -21.32 -13.50 -16.77
C ALA A 393 -21.56 -13.49 -15.24
N ALA A 394 -21.12 -14.53 -14.53
CA ALA A 394 -21.21 -14.59 -13.07
C ALA A 394 -20.28 -13.56 -12.39
N CYS A 395 -19.05 -13.40 -12.89
CA CYS A 395 -18.13 -12.32 -12.49
C CYS A 395 -18.73 -10.94 -12.79
N SER A 396 -19.28 -10.76 -14.00
CA SER A 396 -19.92 -9.51 -14.42
C SER A 396 -21.10 -9.12 -13.53
N ALA A 397 -21.91 -10.11 -13.13
CA ALA A 397 -23.00 -9.89 -12.17
C ALA A 397 -22.47 -9.38 -10.82
N HIS A 398 -21.38 -9.96 -10.32
CA HIS A 398 -20.74 -9.53 -9.09
C HIS A 398 -20.17 -8.11 -9.20
N ILE A 399 -19.50 -7.78 -10.31
CA ILE A 399 -18.98 -6.44 -10.59
C ILE A 399 -20.12 -5.42 -10.59
N LEU A 400 -21.18 -5.63 -11.37
CA LEU A 400 -22.32 -4.71 -11.44
C LEU A 400 -22.98 -4.52 -10.07
N HIS A 401 -23.12 -5.59 -9.28
CA HIS A 401 -23.70 -5.51 -7.94
C HIS A 401 -22.82 -4.72 -6.98
N ARG A 402 -21.54 -5.09 -6.84
CA ARG A 402 -20.66 -4.59 -5.77
C ARG A 402 -19.93 -3.31 -6.13
N ALA A 403 -19.45 -3.18 -7.35
CA ALA A 403 -18.71 -2.00 -7.79
C ALA A 403 -19.64 -0.86 -8.23
N SER A 404 -20.76 -1.21 -8.89
CA SER A 404 -21.66 -0.23 -9.51
C SER A 404 -22.97 -0.01 -8.74
N GLY A 405 -23.35 -0.93 -7.84
CA GLY A 405 -24.62 -0.87 -7.10
C GLY A 405 -25.86 -1.23 -7.95
N GLU A 406 -25.65 -1.85 -9.10
CA GLU A 406 -26.67 -2.09 -10.13
C GLU A 406 -27.34 -3.45 -9.98
N LEU A 407 -28.40 -3.51 -9.16
CA LEU A 407 -29.07 -4.77 -8.84
C LEU A 407 -29.74 -5.44 -10.05
N LYS A 408 -30.54 -4.71 -10.84
CA LYS A 408 -31.27 -5.29 -11.99
C LYS A 408 -30.30 -5.80 -13.07
N PRO A 409 -29.29 -5.04 -13.50
CA PRO A 409 -28.26 -5.53 -14.41
C PRO A 409 -27.52 -6.76 -13.88
N ALA A 410 -27.12 -6.76 -12.60
CA ALA A 410 -26.46 -7.91 -11.97
C ALA A 410 -27.34 -9.18 -12.02
N LEU A 411 -28.62 -9.07 -11.69
CA LEU A 411 -29.57 -10.19 -11.74
C LEU A 411 -29.75 -10.73 -13.16
N ARG A 412 -29.73 -9.86 -14.19
CA ARG A 412 -29.78 -10.30 -15.59
C ARG A 412 -28.53 -11.08 -15.99
N MET A 413 -27.34 -10.63 -15.58
CA MET A 413 -26.08 -11.29 -15.89
C MET A 413 -26.00 -12.68 -15.24
N ILE A 414 -26.31 -12.82 -13.96
CA ILE A 414 -26.28 -14.15 -13.31
C ILE A 414 -27.39 -15.08 -13.84
N ALA A 415 -28.53 -14.53 -14.28
CA ALA A 415 -29.57 -15.32 -14.94
C ALA A 415 -29.08 -15.90 -16.27
N GLN A 416 -28.17 -15.22 -16.98
CA GLN A 416 -27.54 -15.78 -18.18
C GLN A 416 -26.68 -17.00 -17.85
N SER A 417 -25.82 -16.92 -16.83
CA SER A 417 -25.03 -18.07 -16.37
C SER A 417 -25.91 -19.27 -16.04
N LEU A 418 -27.04 -19.03 -15.36
CA LEU A 418 -28.01 -20.07 -14.98
C LEU A 418 -28.86 -20.59 -16.15
N ARG A 419 -29.00 -19.85 -17.26
CA ARG A 419 -29.63 -20.39 -18.47
C ARG A 419 -28.68 -21.36 -19.17
N THR A 420 -27.39 -21.03 -19.24
CA THR A 420 -26.37 -21.87 -19.85
C THR A 420 -26.09 -23.11 -19.00
N GLU A 421 -25.98 -22.98 -17.68
CA GLU A 421 -25.75 -24.10 -16.75
C GLU A 421 -26.77 -24.09 -15.59
N PRO A 422 -28.02 -24.56 -15.80
CA PRO A 422 -29.10 -24.46 -14.81
C PRO A 422 -28.88 -25.24 -13.50
N THR A 423 -28.07 -26.30 -13.56
CA THR A 423 -27.78 -27.15 -12.41
C THR A 423 -26.58 -26.67 -11.60
N ASN A 424 -25.80 -25.71 -12.10
CA ASN A 424 -24.57 -25.23 -11.47
C ASN A 424 -24.85 -24.59 -10.09
N THR A 425 -24.39 -25.25 -9.03
CA THR A 425 -24.62 -24.87 -7.63
C THR A 425 -23.89 -23.58 -7.25
N LEU A 426 -22.72 -23.34 -7.82
CA LEU A 426 -21.96 -22.11 -7.64
C LEU A 426 -22.76 -20.91 -8.17
N PHE A 427 -23.31 -20.98 -9.38
CA PHE A 427 -24.13 -19.89 -9.93
C PHE A 427 -25.40 -19.63 -9.11
N LYS A 428 -26.04 -20.68 -8.58
CA LYS A 428 -27.18 -20.54 -7.66
C LYS A 428 -26.79 -19.80 -6.38
N LYS A 429 -25.63 -20.12 -5.79
CA LYS A 429 -25.09 -19.44 -4.60
C LYS A 429 -24.76 -17.98 -4.88
N ILE A 430 -24.12 -17.69 -6.02
CA ILE A 430 -23.83 -16.31 -6.45
C ILE A 430 -25.13 -15.52 -6.61
N ARG A 431 -26.15 -16.07 -7.30
CA ARG A 431 -27.46 -15.43 -7.41
C ARG A 431 -28.09 -15.14 -6.05
N GLY A 432 -28.04 -16.11 -5.12
CA GLY A 432 -28.55 -15.94 -3.76
C GLY A 432 -27.83 -14.85 -2.94
N SER A 433 -26.58 -14.54 -3.29
CA SER A 433 -25.77 -13.47 -2.67
C SER A 433 -26.09 -12.07 -3.22
N ILE A 434 -26.65 -11.98 -4.43
CA ILE A 434 -27.03 -10.70 -5.06
C ILE A 434 -28.37 -10.23 -4.49
N ARG A 435 -28.28 -9.34 -3.51
CA ARG A 435 -29.42 -8.75 -2.79
C ARG A 435 -29.31 -7.22 -2.78
N PRO A 436 -30.40 -6.47 -2.53
CA PRO A 436 -30.30 -5.04 -2.29
C PRO A 436 -29.21 -4.75 -1.24
N ILE A 437 -28.31 -3.82 -1.54
CA ILE A 437 -27.27 -3.43 -0.58
C ILE A 437 -27.97 -2.56 0.47
N THR A 438 -28.37 -3.18 1.58
CA THR A 438 -28.84 -2.48 2.78
C THR A 438 -27.63 -1.89 3.47
N SER A 439 -27.32 -0.63 3.24
CA SER A 439 -26.15 0.03 3.85
C SER A 439 -26.29 0.18 5.37
N PRO A 440 -25.33 -0.27 6.20
CA PRO A 440 -25.03 0.36 7.47
C PRO A 440 -23.88 1.37 7.29
N LYS A 441 -24.00 2.54 7.92
CA LYS A 441 -23.04 3.65 7.90
C LYS A 441 -21.60 3.20 8.24
N SER A 442 -20.65 3.51 7.37
CA SER A 442 -19.28 3.88 7.77
C SER A 442 -18.64 4.84 6.75
N GLY A 443 -18.35 6.05 7.22
CA GLY A 443 -17.26 6.91 6.74
C GLY A 443 -17.41 7.61 5.38
N LEU A 444 -17.84 8.89 5.44
CA LEU A 444 -17.53 9.98 4.49
C LEU A 444 -18.00 9.84 3.03
N LEU A 445 -19.27 10.27 2.88
CA LEU A 445 -19.87 11.03 1.78
C LEU A 445 -20.29 10.30 0.48
N PRO A 446 -21.58 9.94 0.39
CA PRO A 446 -22.36 10.05 -0.83
C PRO A 446 -22.85 11.50 -1.01
N LYS A 447 -22.00 12.40 -1.54
CA LYS A 447 -22.41 13.74 -2.03
C LYS A 447 -21.68 14.17 -3.31
N ALA A 448 -21.36 13.22 -4.19
CA ALA A 448 -20.85 13.52 -5.53
C ALA A 448 -21.79 13.09 -6.68
N ARG A 449 -22.95 12.47 -6.38
CA ARG A 449 -23.89 11.99 -7.41
C ARG A 449 -25.18 12.80 -7.60
N SER A 450 -25.39 13.90 -6.86
CA SER A 450 -26.55 14.79 -7.11
C SER A 450 -26.20 16.16 -7.72
N GLY A 451 -24.94 16.42 -8.06
CA GLY A 451 -24.48 17.67 -8.68
C GLY A 451 -24.34 17.63 -10.21
N LEU A 452 -24.23 16.44 -10.81
CA LEU A 452 -23.91 16.29 -12.24
C LEU A 452 -25.12 15.96 -13.13
N TRP A 453 -26.33 15.85 -12.56
CA TRP A 453 -27.58 15.78 -13.33
C TRP A 453 -28.22 17.15 -13.59
N LYS A 454 -27.67 18.23 -13.00
CA LYS A 454 -28.15 19.62 -13.21
C LYS A 454 -27.38 20.41 -14.27
N ALA A 455 -26.35 19.83 -14.89
CA ALA A 455 -25.50 20.56 -15.86
C ALA A 455 -25.69 20.15 -17.33
N GLY A 456 -26.60 19.22 -17.66
CA GLY A 456 -27.12 19.09 -19.03
C GLY A 456 -26.12 18.84 -20.17
N ILE A 457 -24.95 18.25 -19.92
CA ILE A 457 -23.99 17.89 -20.98
C ILE A 457 -24.07 16.38 -21.22
N ARG A 458 -24.50 16.01 -22.44
CA ARG A 458 -24.52 14.62 -22.93
C ARG A 458 -23.12 14.20 -23.36
N ILE A 459 -22.76 12.95 -23.06
CA ILE A 459 -21.84 12.15 -23.87
C ILE A 459 -22.72 11.19 -24.66
#